data_AF-X0YZW2-F1
#
_entry.id   AF-X0YZW2-F1
#
_cell.length_a   1.000
_cell.length_b   1.000
_cell.length_c   1.000
_cell.angle_alpha   90.00
_cell.angle_beta   90.00
_cell.angle_gamma   90.00
#
_symmetry.space_group_name_H-M   'P 1'
#
loop_
_entity.id
_entity.type
_entity.pdbx_description
1 polymer ?
#
loop_
_entity_poly.entity_id
_entity_poly.type
_entity_poly.pdbx_seq_one_letter_code
_entity_poly.pdbx_strand_id
1 'polypeptide(L)'
;MSQRLIVASHVPIESTGKDTHSIEIVPKGYIKSIHISINTAVAVSGGAAVANCGPKSFKVWYNGTLIVHIDGQSEVDDLESGGPSILRFLDLMNAGVAATANYWNIIFPTPLPPGDVVFQIVNQSATQIGSTGTITAGDYNIEVEYAIVDKKGKGKPNLPLWKTGLWSDDNDLGLNSHLLPAFNKPIRMIAFCTHDAGTRSATTYTSLQIEYNGQTLFDGTLAKLT
;
A
#
# COMPACT_ATOMS: atom_id res chain seq x y z
N MET A 1 21.38 -6.04 -15.57
CA MET A 1 21.36 -4.67 -15.01
C MET A 1 21.69 -4.83 -13.55
N SER A 2 22.71 -4.14 -13.00
CA SER A 2 23.01 -4.26 -11.57
C SER A 2 22.04 -3.36 -10.80
N GLN A 3 21.28 -3.95 -9.87
CA GLN A 3 20.39 -3.25 -8.96
C GLN A 3 21.03 -3.35 -7.58
N ARG A 4 21.21 -2.22 -6.91
CA ARG A 4 21.73 -2.19 -5.54
C ARG A 4 20.60 -1.82 -4.60
N LEU A 5 20.37 -2.67 -3.61
CA LEU A 5 19.47 -2.40 -2.49
C LEU A 5 20.23 -1.65 -1.41
N ILE A 6 19.63 -0.58 -0.89
CA ILE A 6 20.21 0.25 0.16
C ILE A 6 19.18 0.39 1.27
N VAL A 7 19.57 0.07 2.50
CA VAL A 7 18.74 0.28 3.69
C VAL A 7 18.72 1.78 4.00
N ALA A 8 17.52 2.37 4.00
CA ALA A 8 17.32 3.79 4.31
C ALA A 8 17.11 4.02 5.80
N SER A 9 16.37 3.13 6.48
CA SER A 9 16.03 3.30 7.89
C SER A 9 15.60 1.99 8.54
N HIS A 10 15.83 1.91 9.85
CA HIS A 10 15.13 1.02 10.78
C HIS A 10 14.29 1.91 11.70
N VAL A 11 12.97 1.75 11.68
CA VAL A 11 12.06 2.54 12.51
C VAL A 11 11.48 1.63 13.59
N PRO A 12 11.93 1.77 14.85
CA PRO A 12 11.24 1.13 15.96
C PRO A 12 9.90 1.84 16.17
N ILE A 13 8.82 1.08 16.35
CA ILE A 13 7.53 1.66 16.73
C ILE A 13 7.44 1.67 18.26
N GLU A 14 7.57 2.86 18.84
CA GLU A 14 7.62 3.04 20.28
C GLU A 14 6.31 3.53 20.89
N SER A 15 5.26 3.80 20.10
CA SER A 15 4.04 4.43 20.63
C SER A 15 2.78 3.57 20.51
N THR A 16 1.90 3.80 21.49
CA THR A 16 0.53 3.30 21.56
C THR A 16 -0.46 4.25 20.85
N GLY A 17 0.00 5.09 19.92
CA GLY A 17 -0.81 6.07 19.19
C GLY A 17 -0.64 6.05 17.66
N LYS A 18 -1.25 7.04 17.00
CA LYS A 18 -1.06 7.29 15.57
C LYS A 18 0.19 8.14 15.36
N ASP A 19 1.20 7.57 14.72
CA ASP A 19 2.46 8.23 14.44
C ASP A 19 2.70 8.41 12.95
N THR A 20 3.48 9.42 12.60
CA THR A 20 3.99 9.59 11.24
C THR A 20 5.49 9.58 11.28
N HIS A 21 6.09 8.60 10.62
CA HIS A 21 7.54 8.49 10.47
C HIS A 21 7.92 8.99 9.09
N SER A 22 8.87 9.92 9.05
CA SER A 22 9.43 10.43 7.80
C SER A 22 10.87 9.93 7.67
N ILE A 23 11.18 9.36 6.51
CA ILE A 23 12.48 8.83 6.15
C ILE A 23 12.96 9.64 4.96
N GLU A 24 14.02 10.41 5.17
CA GLU A 24 14.66 11.19 4.11
C GLU A 24 15.69 10.32 3.38
N ILE A 25 15.58 10.27 2.07
CA ILE A 25 16.45 9.53 1.17
C ILE A 25 17.06 10.54 0.21
N VAL A 26 18.39 10.62 0.21
CA VAL A 26 19.17 11.43 -0.73
C VAL A 26 19.94 10.51 -1.68
N PRO A 27 19.25 9.88 -2.66
CA PRO A 27 19.85 8.91 -3.55
C PRO A 27 20.87 9.58 -4.49
N LYS A 28 22.06 8.99 -4.62
CA LYS A 28 23.06 9.41 -5.63
C LYS A 28 22.78 8.86 -7.03
N GLY A 29 21.81 7.96 -7.18
CA GLY A 29 21.41 7.34 -8.44
C GLY A 29 19.89 7.31 -8.62
N TYR A 30 19.41 6.66 -9.68
CA TYR A 30 17.97 6.63 -9.97
C TYR A 30 17.25 5.62 -9.09
N ILE A 31 16.21 6.03 -8.36
CA ILE A 31 15.40 5.12 -7.54
C ILE A 31 14.41 4.35 -8.44
N LYS A 32 14.53 3.03 -8.48
CA LYS A 32 13.63 2.14 -9.22
C LYS A 32 12.44 1.67 -8.37
N SER A 33 12.69 1.38 -7.10
CA SER A 33 11.67 0.92 -6.17
C SER A 33 12.00 1.29 -4.74
N ILE A 34 10.96 1.34 -3.91
CA ILE A 34 11.04 1.42 -2.45
C ILE A 34 10.40 0.13 -1.92
N HIS A 35 11.11 -0.58 -1.05
CA HIS A 35 10.65 -1.79 -0.41
C HIS A 35 10.41 -1.49 1.07
N ILE A 36 9.32 -2.02 1.60
CA ILE A 36 8.94 -1.90 3.00
C ILE A 36 8.77 -3.30 3.55
N SER A 37 9.47 -3.61 4.64
CA SER A 37 9.29 -4.84 5.39
C SER A 37 8.96 -4.54 6.85
N ILE A 38 8.13 -5.38 7.45
CA ILE A 38 7.99 -5.44 8.91
C ILE A 38 8.72 -6.68 9.40
N ASN A 39 9.63 -6.47 10.34
CA ASN A 39 10.30 -7.53 11.08
C ASN A 39 9.77 -7.53 12.52
N THR A 40 9.06 -8.60 12.90
CA THR A 40 8.58 -8.78 14.27
C THR A 40 9.67 -9.44 15.11
N ALA A 41 10.07 -8.80 16.22
CA ALA A 41 11.11 -9.33 17.09
C ALA A 41 10.67 -10.58 17.88
N VAL A 42 9.37 -10.90 17.90
CA VAL A 42 8.80 -12.01 18.66
C VAL A 42 8.26 -13.08 17.70
N ALA A 43 8.81 -14.29 17.78
CA ALA A 43 8.19 -15.46 17.18
C ALA A 43 6.83 -15.69 17.85
N VAL A 44 5.74 -15.39 17.13
CA VAL A 44 4.38 -15.66 17.62
C VAL A 44 4.20 -17.18 17.63
N SER A 45 4.46 -17.81 18.77
CA SER A 45 4.27 -19.25 18.93
C SER A 45 2.78 -19.54 19.01
N GLY A 46 2.21 -19.98 17.89
CA GLY A 46 0.87 -20.56 17.83
C GLY A 46 -0.09 -19.73 16.99
N GLY A 47 -0.01 -19.86 15.66
CA GLY A 47 -1.13 -19.69 14.71
C GLY A 47 -1.91 -18.37 14.68
N ALA A 48 -1.66 -17.43 15.58
CA ALA A 48 -2.35 -16.17 15.68
C ALA A 48 -1.58 -15.15 14.82
N ALA A 49 -2.20 -14.71 13.73
CA ALA A 49 -1.75 -13.53 13.01
C ALA A 49 -1.69 -12.36 14.01
N VAL A 50 -0.60 -11.58 13.96
CA VAL A 50 -0.52 -10.28 14.63
C VAL A 50 -1.70 -9.47 14.10
N ALA A 51 -2.72 -9.27 14.95
CA ALA A 51 -3.86 -8.45 14.60
C ALA A 51 -3.34 -7.02 14.40
N ASN A 52 -3.74 -6.41 13.28
CA ASN A 52 -3.70 -4.99 12.97
C ASN A 52 -2.86 -4.12 13.89
N CYS A 53 -1.64 -3.71 13.49
CA CYS A 53 -1.30 -2.38 12.96
C CYS A 53 0.23 -2.22 12.91
N GLY A 54 0.76 -1.86 11.74
CA GLY A 54 2.03 -1.14 11.64
C GLY A 54 1.79 0.06 10.74
N PRO A 55 1.98 -0.05 9.42
CA PRO A 55 1.60 0.95 8.43
C PRO A 55 0.10 1.02 8.10
N LYS A 56 -0.49 2.22 8.15
CA LYS A 56 -1.81 2.54 7.58
C LYS A 56 -1.72 3.16 6.20
N SER A 57 -0.82 4.11 5.99
CA SER A 57 -0.72 4.81 4.71
C SER A 57 0.73 5.14 4.35
N PHE A 58 1.00 5.27 3.06
CA PHE A 58 2.33 5.52 2.52
C PHE A 58 2.31 6.78 1.65
N LYS A 59 3.29 7.65 1.85
CA LYS A 59 3.48 8.85 1.03
C LYS A 59 4.91 8.92 0.52
N VAL A 60 5.08 9.31 -0.75
CA VAL A 60 6.39 9.63 -1.33
C VAL A 60 6.35 11.05 -1.81
N TRP A 61 7.22 11.88 -1.25
CA TRP A 61 7.50 13.23 -1.74
C TRP A 61 8.80 13.23 -2.52
N TYR A 62 8.82 13.90 -3.66
CA TYR A 62 10.00 14.08 -4.49
C TYR A 62 10.20 15.58 -4.73
N ASN A 63 11.34 16.14 -4.31
CA ASN A 63 11.65 17.57 -4.37
C ASN A 63 10.48 18.44 -3.84
N GLY A 64 9.92 18.07 -2.68
CA GLY A 64 8.79 18.77 -2.06
C GLY A 64 7.42 18.53 -2.71
N THR A 65 7.31 17.71 -3.76
CA THR A 65 6.04 17.37 -4.43
C THR A 65 5.56 15.99 -4.02
N LEU A 66 4.32 15.85 -3.57
CA LEU A 66 3.71 14.54 -3.29
C LEU A 66 3.46 13.80 -4.61
N ILE A 67 4.18 12.69 -4.82
CA ILE A 67 4.10 11.89 -6.04
C ILE A 67 3.35 10.57 -5.82
N VAL A 68 3.44 9.98 -4.64
CA VAL A 68 2.65 8.79 -4.27
C VAL A 68 1.91 9.07 -2.99
N HIS A 69 0.61 8.82 -3.00
CA HIS A 69 -0.25 8.80 -1.83
C HIS A 69 -1.12 7.55 -1.87
N ILE A 70 -0.73 6.58 -1.06
CA ILE A 70 -1.51 5.36 -0.84
C ILE A 70 -2.23 5.57 0.47
N ASP A 71 -3.51 5.90 0.38
CA ASP A 71 -4.36 6.08 1.53
C ASP A 71 -4.85 4.72 2.03
N GLY A 72 -4.83 4.55 3.35
CA GLY A 72 -5.31 3.38 4.05
C GLY A 72 -5.81 3.72 5.44
N GLN A 73 -6.37 4.93 5.61
CA GLN A 73 -7.03 5.31 6.86
C GLN A 73 -8.23 4.39 7.18
N SER A 74 -8.87 3.83 6.15
CA SER A 74 -9.92 2.82 6.30
C SER A 74 -9.32 1.44 6.59
N GLU A 75 -9.88 0.75 7.58
CA GLU A 75 -9.58 -0.65 7.86
C GLU A 75 -10.27 -1.53 6.80
N VAL A 76 -9.56 -2.55 6.31
CA VAL A 76 -10.09 -3.50 5.32
C VAL A 76 -10.68 -4.71 6.04
N ASP A 77 -10.06 -5.14 7.13
CA ASP A 77 -10.58 -6.12 8.07
C ASP A 77 -9.85 -6.02 9.43
N ASP A 78 -10.12 -6.98 10.32
CA ASP A 78 -9.50 -7.08 11.65
C ASP A 78 -7.97 -7.34 11.60
N LEU A 79 -7.40 -7.67 10.43
CA LEU A 79 -6.03 -8.15 10.27
C LEU A 79 -5.14 -7.25 9.39
N GLU A 80 -5.69 -6.42 8.49
CA GLU A 80 -4.95 -5.56 7.59
C GLU A 80 -5.60 -4.16 7.37
N SER A 81 -4.76 -3.13 7.39
CA SER A 81 -5.17 -1.76 7.02
C SER A 81 -5.16 -1.56 5.50
N GLY A 82 -5.96 -0.63 4.98
CA GLY A 82 -6.15 -0.43 3.54
C GLY A 82 -4.90 -0.15 2.72
N GLY A 83 -3.91 0.55 3.28
CA GLY A 83 -2.69 0.94 2.56
C GLY A 83 -1.85 -0.28 2.18
N PRO A 84 -1.47 -1.13 3.16
CA PRO A 84 -0.88 -2.44 2.91
C PRO A 84 -1.68 -3.29 1.91
N SER A 85 -3.01 -3.35 2.03
CA SER A 85 -3.86 -4.13 1.13
C SER A 85 -3.75 -3.65 -0.33
N ILE A 86 -3.79 -2.33 -0.55
CA ILE A 86 -3.62 -1.69 -1.85
C ILE A 86 -2.24 -1.99 -2.44
N LEU A 87 -1.17 -1.88 -1.65
CA LEU A 87 0.17 -2.17 -2.14
C LEU A 87 0.32 -3.63 -2.57
N ARG A 88 -0.19 -4.58 -1.79
CA ARG A 88 -0.17 -5.99 -2.18
C ARG A 88 -0.97 -6.26 -3.44
N PHE A 89 -2.08 -5.55 -3.66
CA PHE A 89 -2.85 -5.64 -4.90
C PHE A 89 -2.05 -5.09 -6.10
N LEU A 90 -1.42 -3.93 -5.94
CA LEU A 90 -0.56 -3.34 -6.98
C LEU A 90 0.64 -4.23 -7.30
N ASP A 91 1.24 -4.87 -6.29
CA ASP A 91 2.33 -5.82 -6.45
C ASP A 91 1.86 -7.08 -7.19
N LEU A 92 0.68 -7.63 -6.86
CA LEU A 92 0.08 -8.75 -7.59
C LEU A 92 -0.12 -8.40 -9.07
N MET A 93 -0.67 -7.21 -9.35
CA MET A 93 -0.90 -6.74 -10.72
C MET A 93 0.40 -6.53 -11.51
N ASN A 94 1.48 -6.14 -10.85
CA ASN A 94 2.78 -5.88 -11.50
C ASN A 94 3.64 -7.15 -11.67
N ALA A 95 3.67 -8.02 -10.66
CA ALA A 95 4.56 -9.18 -10.59
C ALA A 95 3.90 -10.49 -11.02
N GLY A 96 2.56 -10.54 -11.07
CA GLY A 96 1.81 -11.78 -11.31
C GLY A 96 1.93 -12.82 -10.19
N VAL A 97 2.49 -12.44 -9.04
CA VAL A 97 2.73 -13.31 -7.88
C VAL A 97 2.21 -12.60 -6.64
N ALA A 98 1.55 -13.34 -5.75
CA ALA A 98 1.03 -12.80 -4.50
C ALA A 98 2.16 -12.23 -3.63
N ALA A 99 2.03 -10.96 -3.23
CA ALA A 99 2.96 -10.32 -2.32
C ALA A 99 2.99 -11.07 -0.97
N THR A 100 4.20 -11.36 -0.49
CA THR A 100 4.47 -11.95 0.83
C THR A 100 3.88 -11.06 1.92
N ALA A 101 3.31 -11.67 2.96
CA ALA A 101 2.84 -10.90 4.12
C ALA A 101 4.00 -10.07 4.70
N ASN A 102 3.69 -8.87 5.21
CA ASN A 102 4.66 -7.95 5.82
C ASN A 102 5.77 -7.44 4.88
N TYR A 103 5.61 -7.61 3.57
CA TYR A 103 6.53 -7.10 2.56
C TYR A 103 5.74 -6.40 1.44
N TRP A 104 6.12 -5.16 1.15
CA TRP A 104 5.43 -4.32 0.16
C TRP A 104 6.42 -3.56 -0.70
N ASN A 105 6.06 -3.30 -1.95
CA ASN A 105 6.90 -2.56 -2.87
C ASN A 105 6.14 -1.42 -3.53
N ILE A 106 6.84 -0.31 -3.73
CA ILE A 106 6.45 0.75 -4.64
C ILE A 106 7.43 0.71 -5.80
N ILE A 107 6.96 0.29 -6.97
CA ILE A 107 7.79 0.20 -8.18
C ILE A 107 7.50 1.39 -9.09
N PHE A 108 8.53 2.16 -9.41
CA PHE A 108 8.39 3.27 -10.35
C PHE A 108 8.57 2.76 -11.79
N PRO A 109 7.57 2.93 -12.69
CA PRO A 109 7.68 2.46 -14.07
C PRO A 109 8.90 3.09 -14.78
N THR A 110 9.05 4.40 -14.62
CA THR A 110 10.29 5.13 -14.93
C THR A 110 11.00 5.44 -13.62
N PRO A 111 12.30 5.06 -13.47
CA PRO A 111 13.05 5.37 -12.25
C PRO A 111 13.03 6.86 -11.93
N LEU A 112 12.86 7.19 -10.65
CA LEU A 112 12.96 8.58 -10.17
C LEU A 112 14.41 9.05 -10.33
N PRO A 113 14.66 10.28 -10.84
CA PRO A 113 16.00 10.82 -10.91
C PRO A 113 16.60 11.04 -9.51
N PRO A 114 17.93 11.27 -9.42
CA PRO A 114 18.53 11.82 -8.21
C PRO A 114 17.84 13.13 -7.81
N GLY A 115 17.47 13.23 -6.54
CA GLY A 115 16.72 14.35 -5.96
C GLY A 115 16.32 14.02 -4.53
N ASP A 116 15.74 14.99 -3.83
CA ASP A 116 15.32 14.81 -2.44
C ASP A 116 14.05 13.97 -2.39
N VAL A 117 14.11 12.82 -1.73
CA VAL A 117 12.97 11.92 -1.58
C VAL A 117 12.63 11.79 -0.11
N VAL A 118 11.39 12.11 0.25
CA VAL A 118 10.88 11.86 1.61
C VAL A 118 9.83 10.78 1.51
N PHE A 119 10.12 9.62 2.10
CA PHE A 119 9.15 8.56 2.29
C PHE A 119 8.50 8.72 3.66
N GLN A 120 7.17 8.77 3.72
CA GLN A 120 6.44 8.84 4.98
C GLN A 120 5.55 7.62 5.14
N ILE A 121 5.60 7.07 6.34
CA ILE A 121 4.72 6.00 6.78
C ILE A 121 3.87 6.57 7.90
N VAL A 122 2.55 6.53 7.72
CA VAL A 122 1.62 6.81 8.81
C VAL A 122 1.28 5.49 9.44
N ASN A 123 1.66 5.33 10.68
CA ASN A 123 1.39 4.15 11.48
C ASN A 123 0.20 4.40 12.40
N GLN A 124 -0.50 3.33 12.74
CA GLN A 124 -1.37 3.30 13.91
C GLN A 124 -0.81 2.24 14.86
N SER A 125 -0.95 2.47 16.15
CA SER A 125 -0.47 1.54 17.16
C SER A 125 -1.13 0.18 17.05
N ALA A 126 -0.28 -0.83 17.14
CA ALA A 126 -0.62 -2.17 17.60
C ALA A 126 -1.52 -2.15 18.83
N THR A 127 -2.82 -2.46 18.79
CA THR A 127 -3.57 -2.65 20.05
C THR A 127 -3.59 -4.10 20.53
N GLN A 128 -3.43 -5.11 19.66
CA GLN A 128 -3.43 -6.54 20.04
C GLN A 128 -2.57 -7.43 19.12
N ILE A 129 -1.92 -8.46 19.68
CA ILE A 129 -1.43 -9.65 18.94
C ILE A 129 -2.36 -10.81 19.30
N GLY A 130 -3.30 -11.16 18.41
CA GLY A 130 -4.20 -12.29 18.61
C GLY A 130 -5.10 -12.17 19.84
N SER A 131 -5.68 -13.31 20.27
CA SER A 131 -6.66 -13.37 21.37
C SER A 131 -6.08 -13.21 22.78
N THR A 132 -4.75 -13.12 22.92
CA THR A 132 -4.07 -13.15 24.22
C THR A 132 -2.91 -12.17 24.39
N GLY A 133 -2.44 -11.47 23.34
CA GLY A 133 -1.29 -10.57 23.42
C GLY A 133 -1.64 -9.10 23.31
N THR A 134 -1.04 -8.26 24.15
CA THR A 134 -0.95 -6.81 23.94
C THR A 134 0.34 -6.49 23.21
N ILE A 135 0.33 -5.51 22.31
CA ILE A 135 1.55 -5.02 21.67
C ILE A 135 2.20 -4.00 22.59
N THR A 136 3.50 -4.19 22.81
CA THR A 136 4.37 -3.26 23.52
C THR A 136 5.25 -2.52 22.51
N ALA A 137 5.63 -1.28 22.85
CA ALA A 137 6.66 -0.53 22.14
C ALA A 137 7.91 -1.40 21.89
N GLY A 138 8.37 -1.49 20.63
CA GLY A 138 9.55 -2.28 20.24
C GLY A 138 9.29 -3.71 19.77
N ASP A 139 8.04 -4.18 19.72
CA ASP A 139 7.72 -5.56 19.30
C ASP A 139 7.90 -5.82 17.78
N TYR A 140 7.95 -4.76 16.97
CA TYR A 140 8.26 -4.85 15.55
C TYR A 140 9.00 -3.62 15.03
N ASN A 141 9.80 -3.85 13.99
CA ASN A 141 10.57 -2.85 13.27
C ASN A 141 10.05 -2.72 11.84
N ILE A 142 9.93 -1.48 11.35
CA ILE A 142 9.76 -1.23 9.92
C ILE A 142 11.13 -0.97 9.31
N GLU A 143 11.47 -1.78 8.33
CA GLU A 143 12.64 -1.62 7.48
C GLU A 143 12.19 -1.02 6.15
N VAL A 144 12.89 0.03 5.73
CA VAL A 144 12.69 0.64 4.40
C VAL A 144 13.98 0.54 3.63
N GLU A 145 13.89 -0.08 2.47
CA GLU A 145 14.99 -0.21 1.52
C GLU A 145 14.60 0.44 0.20
N TYR A 146 15.60 0.86 -0.57
CA TYR A 146 15.35 1.36 -1.92
C TYR A 146 16.37 0.82 -2.89
N ALA A 147 15.90 0.60 -4.12
CA ALA A 147 16.70 0.08 -5.20
C ALA A 147 17.21 1.21 -6.09
N ILE A 148 18.53 1.32 -6.23
CA ILE A 148 19.16 2.22 -7.20
C ILE A 148 19.49 1.47 -8.49
N VAL A 149 19.28 2.15 -9.62
CA VAL A 149 19.79 1.75 -10.95
C VAL A 149 20.66 2.86 -11.56
N ASP A 150 21.71 2.46 -12.28
CA ASP A 150 22.70 3.39 -12.86
C ASP A 150 22.22 4.13 -14.11
N LYS A 151 21.13 3.67 -14.72
CA LYS A 151 20.63 4.20 -16.00
C LYS A 151 19.28 4.87 -15.80
N LYS A 152 19.16 6.06 -16.39
CA LYS A 152 17.86 6.65 -16.73
C LYS A 152 17.06 5.60 -17.49
N GLY A 153 15.84 5.30 -17.03
CA GLY A 153 14.91 4.51 -17.84
C GLY A 153 14.73 5.16 -19.21
N LYS A 154 14.41 4.38 -20.25
CA LYS A 154 14.11 4.99 -21.56
C LYS A 154 12.88 5.89 -21.42
N GLY A 155 13.03 7.20 -21.67
CA GLY A 155 11.94 8.18 -21.63
C GLY A 155 12.27 9.47 -20.89
N LYS A 156 11.37 10.46 -20.96
CA LYS A 156 11.39 11.61 -20.03
C LYS A 156 11.00 11.09 -18.64
N PRO A 157 11.64 11.54 -17.54
CA PRO A 157 11.22 11.16 -16.21
C PRO A 157 9.79 11.68 -16.01
N ASN A 158 8.84 10.77 -16.02
CA ASN A 158 7.46 11.06 -15.69
C ASN A 158 7.29 10.71 -14.23
N LEU A 159 7.15 11.72 -13.37
CA LEU A 159 6.89 11.49 -11.96
C LEU A 159 5.52 10.80 -11.86
N PRO A 160 5.45 9.58 -11.31
CA PRO A 160 4.15 8.94 -11.13
C PRO A 160 3.37 9.80 -10.16
N LEU A 161 2.16 10.20 -10.54
CA LEU A 161 1.19 10.80 -9.62
C LEU A 161 0.19 9.72 -9.27
N TRP A 162 0.46 9.01 -8.18
CA TRP A 162 -0.41 7.95 -7.68
C TRP A 162 -1.18 8.50 -6.49
N LYS A 163 -2.50 8.55 -6.62
CA LYS A 163 -3.39 8.83 -5.50
C LYS A 163 -4.43 7.73 -5.47
N THR A 164 -4.51 7.01 -4.36
CA THR A 164 -5.51 5.97 -4.15
C THR A 164 -6.55 6.45 -3.15
N GLY A 165 -7.72 5.83 -3.21
CA GLY A 165 -8.73 5.87 -2.16
C GLY A 165 -9.19 4.45 -1.91
N LEU A 166 -9.69 4.19 -0.71
CA LEU A 166 -10.27 2.90 -0.33
C LEU A 166 -11.69 3.15 0.17
N TRP A 167 -12.60 2.30 -0.29
CA TRP A 167 -13.97 2.18 0.22
C TRP A 167 -14.18 0.74 0.63
N SER A 168 -14.94 0.54 1.72
CA SER A 168 -15.33 -0.78 2.19
C SER A 168 -16.84 -0.87 2.17
N ASP A 169 -17.35 -2.00 1.68
CA ASP A 169 -18.76 -2.39 1.75
C ASP A 169 -19.06 -3.24 3.00
N ASP A 170 -18.05 -3.52 3.83
CA ASP A 170 -18.15 -4.44 4.97
C ASP A 170 -18.87 -5.75 4.57
N ASN A 171 -19.93 -6.14 5.28
CA ASN A 171 -20.75 -7.31 5.01
C ASN A 171 -22.05 -6.99 4.26
N ASP A 172 -22.19 -5.78 3.71
CA ASP A 172 -23.41 -5.34 3.05
C ASP A 172 -23.68 -6.14 1.76
N LEU A 173 -24.91 -6.66 1.67
CA LEU A 173 -25.38 -7.43 0.52
C LEU A 173 -26.24 -6.55 -0.39
N GLY A 174 -26.04 -6.69 -1.71
CA GLY A 174 -26.88 -6.05 -2.72
C GLY A 174 -26.15 -4.97 -3.52
N LEU A 175 -26.88 -3.92 -3.89
CA LEU A 175 -26.34 -2.82 -4.69
C LEU A 175 -25.71 -1.77 -3.76
N ASN A 176 -24.38 -1.78 -3.72
CA ASN A 176 -23.60 -0.79 -2.98
C ASN A 176 -23.11 0.30 -3.93
N SER A 177 -23.25 1.56 -3.53
CA SER A 177 -22.91 2.73 -4.35
C SER A 177 -21.91 3.62 -3.64
N HIS A 178 -20.81 3.95 -4.31
CA HIS A 178 -19.78 4.84 -3.79
C HIS A 178 -19.63 6.08 -4.66
N LEU A 179 -19.63 7.24 -4.01
CA LEU A 179 -19.24 8.49 -4.66
C LEU A 179 -17.73 8.60 -4.65
N LEU A 180 -17.13 8.50 -5.83
CA LEU A 180 -15.70 8.76 -5.98
C LEU A 180 -15.43 10.26 -5.83
N PRO A 181 -14.32 10.66 -5.17
CA PRO A 181 -13.96 12.06 -5.01
C PRO A 181 -13.72 12.71 -6.35
N ALA A 182 -13.97 14.02 -6.44
CA ALA A 182 -13.67 14.77 -7.65
C ALA A 182 -12.17 14.63 -8.00
N PHE A 183 -11.89 13.97 -9.13
CA PHE A 183 -10.52 13.80 -9.60
C PHE A 183 -10.17 14.95 -10.54
N ASN A 184 -9.07 15.65 -10.24
CA ASN A 184 -8.45 16.60 -11.15
C ASN A 184 -7.46 15.93 -12.13
N LYS A 185 -7.41 14.59 -12.12
CA LYS A 185 -6.60 13.71 -12.97
C LYS A 185 -7.42 12.50 -13.42
N PRO A 186 -7.11 11.86 -14.55
CA PRO A 186 -7.84 10.68 -15.00
C PRO A 186 -7.75 9.53 -14.00
N ILE A 187 -8.88 8.87 -13.73
CA ILE A 187 -8.90 7.57 -13.04
C ILE A 187 -8.27 6.55 -13.99
N ARG A 188 -7.29 5.79 -13.49
CA ARG A 188 -6.58 4.77 -14.28
C ARG A 188 -7.05 3.36 -13.99
N MET A 189 -7.56 3.12 -12.79
CA MET A 189 -7.95 1.79 -12.33
C MET A 189 -9.02 1.94 -11.26
N ILE A 190 -10.02 1.06 -11.32
CA ILE A 190 -10.93 0.74 -10.23
C ILE A 190 -10.73 -0.75 -10.00
N ALA A 191 -10.48 -1.13 -8.75
CA ALA A 191 -10.21 -2.51 -8.36
C ALA A 191 -11.16 -2.91 -7.25
N PHE A 192 -11.63 -4.14 -7.32
CA PHE A 192 -12.49 -4.76 -6.31
C PHE A 192 -11.69 -5.85 -5.63
N CYS A 193 -11.72 -5.85 -4.31
CA CYS A 193 -11.11 -6.89 -3.51
C CYS A 193 -12.10 -7.19 -2.39
N THR A 194 -12.51 -8.45 -2.26
CA THR A 194 -13.06 -8.98 -1.02
C THR A 194 -12.00 -9.74 -0.26
N HIS A 195 -12.08 -9.58 1.04
CA HIS A 195 -11.16 -10.15 2.00
C HIS A 195 -11.98 -10.97 3.00
N ASP A 196 -11.70 -12.27 3.10
CA ASP A 196 -12.33 -13.16 4.07
C ASP A 196 -11.31 -13.75 5.04
N ALA A 197 -10.56 -12.88 5.75
CA ALA A 197 -9.61 -13.25 6.82
C ALA A 197 -8.49 -14.26 6.43
N GLY A 198 -8.41 -14.71 5.18
CA GLY A 198 -7.47 -15.72 4.72
C GLY A 198 -7.36 -15.83 3.20
N THR A 199 -8.38 -15.42 2.44
CA THR A 199 -8.36 -15.40 0.98
C THR A 199 -8.73 -14.01 0.44
N ARG A 200 -8.04 -13.62 -0.65
CA ARG A 200 -8.38 -12.44 -1.43
C ARG A 200 -9.13 -12.91 -2.67
N SER A 201 -10.33 -12.38 -2.86
CA SER A 201 -11.17 -12.76 -4.00
C SER A 201 -11.83 -11.54 -4.61
N ALA A 202 -12.21 -11.62 -5.88
CA ALA A 202 -13.18 -10.69 -6.46
C ALA A 202 -14.56 -11.36 -6.64
N THR A 203 -14.71 -12.61 -6.21
CA THR A 203 -15.83 -13.49 -6.59
C THR A 203 -17.20 -13.09 -6.04
N THR A 204 -17.23 -12.21 -5.05
CA THR A 204 -18.47 -11.70 -4.43
C THR A 204 -19.09 -10.55 -5.20
N TYR A 205 -18.32 -9.81 -5.99
CA TYR A 205 -18.85 -8.76 -6.86
C TYR A 205 -19.24 -9.36 -8.22
N THR A 206 -20.51 -9.21 -8.59
CA THR A 206 -21.08 -9.82 -9.80
C THR A 206 -21.14 -8.85 -10.98
N SER A 207 -21.34 -7.57 -10.72
CA SER A 207 -21.40 -6.52 -11.73
C SER A 207 -20.83 -5.20 -11.22
N LEU A 208 -20.51 -4.32 -12.15
CA LEU A 208 -20.11 -2.95 -11.90
C LEU A 208 -20.86 -2.01 -12.83
N GLN A 209 -21.39 -0.93 -12.27
CA GLN A 209 -21.92 0.20 -13.00
C GLN A 209 -21.13 1.46 -12.63
N ILE A 210 -20.69 2.21 -13.64
CA ILE A 210 -20.02 3.50 -13.47
C ILE A 210 -20.87 4.56 -14.13
N GLU A 211 -21.25 5.57 -13.36
CA GLU A 211 -22.01 6.72 -13.83
C GLU A 211 -21.24 8.02 -13.64
N TYR A 212 -21.44 8.96 -14.57
CA TYR A 212 -20.94 10.32 -14.47
C TYR A 212 -21.98 11.30 -14.99
N ASN A 213 -22.41 12.24 -14.14
CA ASN A 213 -23.44 13.24 -14.46
C ASN A 213 -24.73 12.62 -15.05
N GLY A 214 -25.18 11.50 -14.49
CA GLY A 214 -26.38 10.78 -14.92
C GLY A 214 -26.22 9.97 -16.21
N GLN A 215 -25.01 9.90 -16.77
CA GLN A 215 -24.70 9.03 -17.91
C GLN A 215 -23.96 7.77 -17.44
N THR A 216 -24.46 6.60 -17.82
CA THR A 216 -23.77 5.33 -17.66
C THR A 216 -22.56 5.27 -18.59
N LEU A 217 -21.37 5.20 -18.01
CA LEU A 217 -20.09 5.07 -18.70
C LEU A 217 -19.66 3.60 -18.85
N PHE A 218 -20.05 2.77 -17.89
CA PHE A 218 -19.80 1.34 -17.88
C PHE A 218 -20.96 0.64 -17.18
N ASP A 219 -21.42 -0.48 -17.74
CA ASP A 219 -22.37 -1.38 -17.12
C ASP A 219 -22.05 -2.78 -17.64
N GLY A 220 -21.55 -3.64 -16.75
CA GLY A 220 -21.06 -4.94 -17.16
C GLY A 220 -20.85 -5.90 -16.00
N THR A 221 -20.86 -7.19 -16.34
CA THR A 221 -20.44 -8.25 -15.44
C THR A 221 -18.93 -8.18 -15.24
N LEU A 222 -18.50 -8.30 -13.99
CA LEU A 222 -17.08 -8.41 -13.69
C LEU A 222 -16.62 -9.81 -14.10
N ALA A 223 -15.65 -9.88 -15.02
CA ALA A 223 -14.99 -11.14 -15.32
C ALA A 223 -14.35 -11.64 -14.01
N LYS A 224 -14.66 -12.88 -13.61
CA LYS A 224 -14.02 -13.52 -12.46
C LYS A 224 -12.52 -13.50 -12.70
N LEU A 225 -11.77 -12.71 -11.93
CA LEU A 225 -10.33 -12.91 -11.79
C LEU A 225 -10.18 -14.26 -11.08
N THR A 226 -9.95 -15.31 -11.85
CA THR A 226 -9.51 -16.62 -11.35
C THR A 226 -8.04 -16.59 -11.00
#